data_AF-A0A1J4KWE5-F1
#
_entry.id   AF-A0A1J4KWE5-F1
#
_cell.length_a   1.000
_cell.length_b   1.000
_cell.length_c   1.000
_cell.angle_alpha   90.00
_cell.angle_beta   90.00
_cell.angle_gamma   90.00
#
_symmetry.space_group_name_H-M   'P 1'
#
loop_
_entity.id
_entity.type
_entity.pdbx_description
1 polymer ?
#
loop_
_entity_poly.entity_id
_entity_poly.type
_entity_poly.pdbx_seq_one_letter_code
_entity_poly.pdbx_strand_id
1 'polypeptide(L)'
;MCDKETHKQTLVALTKSLIKLLSESNPPEIELSKAEKVLKASKRRLYDVTNVLAGIGYIERCGKSRIRWIGRRGNVDDSTFHNILLQQKAEYEMMDKTIESHLSDLFQSEMFNRFGWLTEYDIKNINSQENLNLFALNGPASMTINLEIEDDDQYVIVCNSTNGKVSLSSLSSAKKF
;
A
#
# COMPACT_ATOMS: atom_id res chain seq x y z
N MET A 1 6.13 -48.88 21.87
CA MET A 1 5.04 -47.97 22.31
C MET A 1 4.96 -46.90 21.24
N CYS A 2 3.94 -46.94 20.36
CA CYS A 2 3.90 -46.13 19.14
C CYS A 2 3.95 -44.62 19.42
N ASP A 3 4.82 -43.96 18.67
CA ASP A 3 4.86 -42.52 18.46
C ASP A 3 3.50 -42.00 17.99
N LYS A 4 2.86 -41.17 18.81
CA LYS A 4 1.75 -40.32 18.36
C LYS A 4 2.37 -39.10 17.71
N GLU A 5 2.74 -39.20 16.43
CA GLU A 5 3.01 -38.02 15.61
C GLU A 5 1.76 -37.13 15.62
N THR A 6 1.81 -36.07 16.41
CA THR A 6 0.81 -35.01 16.40
C THR A 6 1.03 -34.21 15.11
N HIS A 7 0.37 -34.64 14.04
CA HIS A 7 0.29 -33.87 12.80
C HIS A 7 -0.15 -32.44 13.12
N LYS A 8 0.78 -31.47 13.08
CA LYS A 8 0.52 -30.07 13.44
C LYS A 8 -0.54 -29.52 12.48
N GLN A 9 -1.78 -29.42 12.96
CA GLN A 9 -2.87 -28.83 12.19
C GLN A 9 -2.65 -27.33 12.10
N THR A 10 -2.33 -26.84 10.90
CA THR A 10 -2.18 -25.41 10.65
C THR A 10 -3.52 -24.70 10.83
N LEU A 11 -3.49 -23.40 11.14
CA LEU A 11 -4.71 -22.60 11.26
C LEU A 11 -5.49 -22.59 9.95
N VAL A 12 -4.80 -22.58 8.80
CA VAL A 12 -5.41 -22.68 7.47
C VAL A 12 -6.17 -23.99 7.29
N ALA A 13 -5.58 -25.13 7.67
CA ALA A 13 -6.24 -26.44 7.58
C ALA A 13 -7.45 -26.54 8.51
N LEU A 14 -7.34 -25.97 9.72
CA LEU A 14 -8.47 -25.85 10.66
C LEU A 14 -9.60 -24.99 10.08
N THR A 15 -9.27 -23.84 9.50
CA THR A 15 -10.25 -22.94 8.87
C THR A 15 -11.00 -23.62 7.74
N LYS A 16 -10.29 -24.28 6.81
CA LYS A 16 -10.93 -25.01 5.69
C LYS A 16 -11.87 -26.12 6.20
N SER A 17 -11.42 -26.88 7.20
CA SER A 17 -12.21 -27.98 7.77
C SER A 17 -13.42 -27.47 8.55
N LEU A 18 -13.27 -26.38 9.32
CA LEU A 18 -14.36 -25.74 10.05
C LEU A 18 -15.41 -25.15 9.09
N ILE A 19 -14.97 -24.47 8.02
CA ILE A 19 -15.86 -23.93 6.99
C ILE A 19 -16.65 -25.07 6.35
N LYS A 20 -15.98 -26.16 5.94
CA LYS A 20 -16.66 -27.32 5.34
C LYS A 20 -17.73 -27.90 6.28
N LEU A 21 -17.36 -28.14 7.53
CA LEU A 21 -18.25 -28.71 8.54
C LEU A 21 -19.44 -27.78 8.85
N LEU A 22 -19.25 -26.47 8.80
CA LEU A 22 -20.30 -25.48 8.97
C LEU A 22 -21.22 -25.40 7.74
N SER A 23 -20.66 -25.39 6.53
CA SER A 23 -21.43 -25.29 5.27
C SER A 23 -22.26 -26.54 4.98
N GLU A 24 -21.81 -27.71 5.46
CA GLU A 24 -22.50 -29.00 5.29
C GLU A 24 -23.50 -29.29 6.43
N SER A 25 -23.51 -28.47 7.48
CA SER A 25 -24.45 -28.63 8.61
C SER A 25 -25.85 -28.12 8.26
N ASN A 26 -26.88 -28.86 8.67
CA ASN A 26 -28.28 -28.44 8.56
C ASN A 26 -28.97 -28.55 9.94
N PRO A 27 -29.34 -27.42 10.59
CA PRO A 27 -29.11 -26.03 10.18
C PRO A 27 -27.61 -25.68 10.10
N PRO A 28 -27.22 -24.59 9.41
CA PRO A 28 -25.82 -24.20 9.21
C PRO A 28 -25.17 -23.62 10.50
N GLU A 29 -25.32 -24.32 11.62
CA GLU A 29 -24.91 -23.90 12.96
C GLU A 29 -24.24 -25.06 13.68
N ILE A 30 -23.15 -24.76 14.40
CA ILE A 30 -22.47 -25.76 15.23
C ILE A 30 -22.08 -25.23 16.60
N GLU A 31 -22.17 -26.11 17.59
CA GLU A 31 -21.55 -25.92 18.90
C GLU A 31 -20.04 -26.09 18.83
N LEU A 32 -19.28 -25.15 19.42
CA LEU A 32 -17.82 -25.20 19.45
C LEU A 32 -17.29 -26.48 20.10
N SER A 33 -17.96 -27.00 21.13
CA SER A 33 -17.60 -28.28 21.77
C SER A 33 -17.77 -29.48 20.83
N LYS A 34 -18.73 -29.43 19.89
CA LYS A 34 -18.89 -30.46 18.85
C LYS A 34 -17.81 -30.31 17.77
N ALA A 35 -17.51 -29.08 17.36
CA ALA A 35 -16.42 -28.80 16.43
C ALA A 35 -15.05 -29.23 16.98
N GLU A 36 -14.79 -29.04 18.27
CA GLU A 36 -13.55 -29.49 18.95
C GLU A 36 -13.36 -31.01 18.84
N LYS A 37 -14.43 -31.79 19.05
CA LYS A 37 -14.38 -33.26 18.92
C LYS A 37 -14.15 -33.71 17.48
N VAL A 38 -14.82 -33.08 16.51
CA VAL A 38 -14.74 -33.49 15.10
C VAL A 38 -13.42 -33.06 14.46
N LEU A 39 -13.00 -31.83 14.71
CA LEU A 39 -11.79 -31.24 14.12
C LEU A 39 -10.53 -31.56 14.93
N LYS A 40 -10.66 -32.26 16.07
CA LYS A 40 -9.57 -32.58 17.02
C LYS A 40 -8.70 -31.36 17.36
N ALA A 41 -9.35 -30.20 17.47
CA ALA A 41 -8.69 -28.91 17.67
C ALA A 41 -9.14 -28.28 18.98
N SER A 42 -8.20 -27.65 19.70
CA SER A 42 -8.51 -27.00 20.97
C SER A 42 -9.48 -25.83 20.80
N LYS A 43 -10.34 -25.59 21.81
CA LYS A 43 -11.21 -24.40 21.83
C LYS A 43 -10.47 -23.10 21.55
N ARG A 44 -9.23 -22.97 22.05
CA ARG A 44 -8.39 -21.79 21.79
C ARG A 44 -8.15 -21.56 20.30
N ARG A 45 -7.94 -22.60 19.51
CA ARG A 45 -7.72 -22.50 18.06
C ARG A 45 -9.01 -22.28 17.28
N LEU A 46 -10.12 -22.84 17.74
CA LEU A 46 -11.43 -22.51 17.19
C LEU A 46 -11.74 -21.02 17.37
N TYR A 47 -11.39 -20.41 18.52
CA TYR A 47 -11.59 -18.97 18.73
C TYR A 47 -10.83 -18.09 17.75
N ASP A 48 -9.57 -18.42 17.41
CA ASP A 48 -8.85 -17.65 16.38
C ASP A 48 -9.62 -17.62 15.07
N VAL A 49 -10.02 -18.81 14.59
CA VAL A 49 -10.73 -18.94 13.33
C VAL A 49 -12.07 -18.22 13.40
N THR A 50 -12.84 -18.43 14.47
CA THR A 50 -14.17 -17.83 14.60
C THR A 50 -14.14 -16.32 14.76
N ASN A 51 -13.13 -15.77 15.45
CA ASN A 51 -13.02 -14.32 15.61
C ASN A 51 -12.69 -13.66 14.27
N VAL A 52 -11.79 -14.25 13.49
CA VAL A 52 -11.49 -13.78 12.13
C VAL A 52 -12.74 -13.89 11.26
N LEU A 53 -13.35 -15.07 11.16
CA LEU A 53 -14.54 -15.30 10.32
C LEU A 53 -15.73 -14.42 10.73
N ALA A 54 -15.90 -14.11 12.01
CA ALA A 54 -16.91 -13.16 12.47
C ALA A 54 -16.53 -11.71 12.12
N GLY A 55 -15.25 -11.34 12.27
CA GLY A 55 -14.73 -10.02 11.91
C GLY A 55 -14.87 -9.71 10.41
N ILE A 56 -14.75 -10.72 9.54
CA ILE A 56 -15.02 -10.59 8.10
C ILE A 56 -16.46 -10.92 7.70
N GLY A 57 -17.36 -11.19 8.66
CA GLY A 57 -18.80 -11.34 8.41
C GLY A 57 -19.26 -12.64 7.76
N TYR A 58 -18.48 -13.73 7.84
CA TYR A 58 -18.87 -15.05 7.29
C TYR A 58 -19.59 -15.96 8.29
N ILE A 59 -19.44 -15.68 9.59
CA ILE A 59 -20.14 -16.39 10.66
C ILE A 59 -20.71 -15.39 11.68
N GLU A 60 -21.78 -15.79 12.36
CA GLU A 60 -22.34 -15.07 13.50
C GLU A 60 -22.32 -15.93 14.77
N ARG A 61 -22.37 -15.28 15.95
CA ARG A 61 -22.46 -15.96 17.23
C ARG A 61 -23.93 -16.12 17.62
N CYS A 62 -24.41 -17.36 17.67
CA CYS A 62 -25.79 -17.68 18.05
C CYS A 62 -25.84 -18.21 19.49
N GLY A 63 -25.71 -17.32 20.48
CA GLY A 63 -25.74 -17.71 21.90
C GLY A 63 -24.41 -18.26 22.44
N LYS A 64 -24.46 -18.89 23.62
CA LYS A 64 -23.24 -19.35 24.32
C LYS A 64 -22.64 -20.56 23.60
N SER A 65 -21.42 -20.40 23.09
CA SER A 65 -20.63 -21.48 22.48
C SER A 65 -21.18 -22.07 21.17
N ARG A 66 -22.00 -21.33 20.42
CA ARG A 66 -22.49 -21.70 19.09
C ARG A 66 -22.18 -20.64 18.04
N ILE A 67 -21.88 -21.12 16.85
CA ILE A 67 -21.56 -20.30 15.68
C ILE A 67 -22.42 -20.76 14.50
N ARG A 68 -22.89 -19.81 13.70
CA ARG A 68 -23.67 -20.07 12.49
C ARG A 68 -22.96 -19.55 11.26
N TRP A 69 -22.94 -20.36 10.21
CA TRP A 69 -22.51 -19.97 8.89
C TRP A 69 -23.59 -19.14 8.21
N ILE A 70 -23.28 -17.87 8.03
CA ILE A 70 -24.05 -16.93 7.21
C ILE A 70 -23.49 -16.87 5.78
N GLY A 71 -22.23 -17.30 5.60
CA GLY A 71 -21.53 -17.16 4.32
C GLY A 71 -21.47 -15.69 3.90
N ARG A 72 -21.39 -15.44 2.59
CA ARG A 72 -21.51 -14.08 2.01
C ARG A 72 -22.96 -13.54 1.99
N ARG A 73 -23.91 -14.17 2.68
CA ARG A 73 -25.32 -13.72 2.68
C ARG A 73 -25.58 -12.47 3.55
N GLY A 74 -24.54 -11.91 4.17
CA GLY A 74 -24.59 -10.63 4.87
C GLY A 74 -24.57 -9.42 3.91
N ASN A 75 -25.73 -9.10 3.32
CA ASN A 75 -26.18 -7.78 2.87
C ASN A 75 -25.30 -6.86 2.00
N VAL A 76 -24.24 -7.35 1.36
CA VAL A 76 -23.67 -6.67 0.18
C VAL A 76 -23.46 -7.72 -0.89
N ASP A 77 -24.25 -7.63 -1.96
CA ASP A 77 -24.04 -8.42 -3.16
C ASP A 77 -22.56 -8.28 -3.54
N ASP A 78 -21.85 -9.40 -3.52
CA ASP A 78 -20.41 -9.43 -3.76
C ASP A 78 -20.06 -8.84 -5.13
N SER A 79 -21.01 -8.92 -6.07
CA SER A 79 -20.91 -8.24 -7.35
C SER A 79 -20.95 -6.72 -7.19
N THR A 80 -21.80 -6.16 -6.33
CA THR A 80 -21.87 -4.73 -6.04
C THR A 80 -20.59 -4.21 -5.38
N PHE A 81 -20.05 -4.92 -4.38
CA PHE A 81 -18.78 -4.53 -3.77
C PHE A 81 -17.62 -4.60 -4.78
N HIS A 82 -17.58 -5.68 -5.56
CA HIS A 82 -16.58 -5.84 -6.62
C HIS A 82 -16.69 -4.73 -7.69
N ASN A 83 -17.91 -4.37 -8.10
CA ASN A 83 -18.17 -3.31 -9.06
C ASN A 83 -17.77 -1.93 -8.51
N ILE A 84 -18.06 -1.64 -7.24
CA ILE A 84 -17.60 -0.39 -6.58
C ILE A 84 -16.08 -0.33 -6.58
N LEU A 85 -15.41 -1.42 -6.22
CA LEU A 85 -13.95 -1.48 -6.20
C LEU A 85 -13.34 -1.30 -7.59
N LEU A 86 -13.94 -1.93 -8.62
CA LEU A 86 -13.52 -1.76 -10.01
C LEU A 86 -13.75 -0.33 -10.50
N GLN A 87 -14.87 0.29 -10.13
CA GLN A 87 -15.17 1.67 -10.49
C GLN A 87 -14.18 2.64 -9.84
N GLN A 88 -13.89 2.48 -8.54
CA GLN A 88 -12.89 3.29 -7.84
C GLN A 88 -11.51 3.12 -8.47
N LYS A 89 -11.12 1.89 -8.81
CA LYS A 89 -9.86 1.63 -9.51
C LYS A 89 -9.80 2.37 -10.84
N ALA A 90 -10.86 2.30 -11.65
CA ALA A 90 -10.92 3.00 -12.94
C ALA A 90 -10.86 4.52 -12.77
N GLU A 91 -11.48 5.07 -11.72
CA GLU A 91 -11.42 6.49 -11.39
C GLU A 91 -10.00 6.94 -11.03
N TYR A 92 -9.29 6.19 -10.20
CA TYR A 92 -7.88 6.47 -9.89
C TYR A 92 -7.00 6.42 -11.14
N GLU A 93 -7.14 5.39 -11.97
CA GLU A 93 -6.39 5.28 -13.24
C GLU A 93 -6.70 6.43 -14.20
N MET A 94 -7.95 6.92 -14.23
CA MET A 94 -8.33 8.08 -15.04
C MET A 94 -7.74 9.37 -14.49
N MET A 95 -7.72 9.53 -13.16
CA MET A 95 -7.13 10.69 -12.49
C MET A 95 -5.62 10.76 -12.74
N ASP A 96 -4.90 9.65 -12.60
CA ASP A 96 -3.46 9.57 -12.88
C ASP A 96 -3.16 9.98 -14.33
N LYS A 97 -3.88 9.40 -15.30
CA LYS A 97 -3.74 9.78 -16.72
C LYS A 97 -4.04 11.25 -16.99
N THR A 98 -5.03 11.81 -16.30
CA THR A 98 -5.40 13.23 -16.46
C THR A 98 -4.29 14.13 -15.94
N ILE A 99 -3.72 13.81 -14.77
CA ILE A 99 -2.60 14.55 -14.19
C ILE A 99 -1.39 14.47 -15.10
N GLU A 100 -1.02 13.28 -15.58
CA GLU A 100 0.09 13.09 -16.51
C GLU A 100 -0.09 13.88 -17.81
N SER A 101 -1.30 13.85 -18.39
CA SER A 101 -1.63 14.62 -19.60
C SER A 101 -1.49 16.12 -19.36
N HIS A 102 -2.08 16.66 -18.29
CA HIS A 102 -2.00 18.09 -18.00
C HIS A 102 -0.57 18.56 -17.70
N LEU A 103 0.22 17.76 -16.99
CA LEU A 103 1.63 18.07 -16.74
C LEU A 103 2.41 18.07 -18.05
N SER A 104 2.20 17.07 -18.91
CA SER A 104 2.84 17.01 -20.23
C SER A 104 2.49 18.24 -21.07
N ASP A 105 1.21 18.61 -21.14
CA ASP A 105 0.74 19.78 -21.89
C ASP A 105 1.35 21.08 -21.33
N LEU A 106 1.41 21.22 -20.00
CA LEU A 106 2.02 22.36 -19.34
C LEU A 106 3.51 22.48 -19.71
N PHE A 107 4.28 21.40 -19.57
CA PHE A 107 5.72 21.40 -19.86
C PHE A 107 6.04 21.60 -21.34
N GLN A 108 5.14 21.20 -22.25
CA GLN A 108 5.29 21.42 -23.69
C GLN A 108 4.77 22.79 -24.15
N SER A 109 4.02 23.51 -23.31
CA SER A 109 3.45 24.80 -23.67
C SER A 109 4.50 25.87 -23.97
N GLU A 110 4.19 26.78 -24.89
CA GLU A 110 5.05 27.95 -25.17
C GLU A 110 5.21 28.85 -23.94
N MET A 111 4.16 28.94 -23.11
CA MET A 111 4.16 29.72 -21.88
C MET A 111 5.21 29.20 -20.90
N PHE A 112 5.21 27.90 -20.61
CA PHE A 112 6.21 27.31 -19.73
C PHE A 112 7.61 27.41 -20.34
N ASN A 113 7.75 27.19 -21.64
CA ASN A 113 9.03 27.35 -22.33
C ASN A 113 9.58 28.78 -22.26
N ARG A 114 8.71 29.80 -22.18
CA ARG A 114 9.13 31.21 -22.11
C ARG A 114 9.33 31.69 -20.66
N PHE A 115 8.54 31.20 -19.72
CA PHE A 115 8.45 31.75 -18.36
C PHE A 115 8.80 30.76 -17.24
N GLY A 116 9.12 29.50 -17.56
CA GLY A 116 9.55 28.46 -16.62
C GLY A 116 10.99 28.64 -16.16
N TRP A 117 11.26 29.71 -15.42
CA TRP A 117 12.57 30.00 -14.84
C TRP A 117 12.41 30.66 -13.46
N LEU A 118 13.45 30.57 -12.64
CA LEU A 118 13.55 31.26 -11.35
C LEU A 118 14.81 32.11 -11.28
N THR A 119 14.77 33.13 -10.44
CA THR A 119 15.92 33.95 -10.09
C THR A 119 16.49 33.60 -8.73
N GLU A 120 17.71 34.06 -8.50
CA GLU A 120 18.32 34.10 -7.17
C GLU A 120 17.44 34.86 -6.16
N TYR A 121 16.80 35.96 -6.60
CA TYR A 121 15.90 36.74 -5.75
C TYR A 121 14.68 35.93 -5.30
N ASP A 122 14.06 35.18 -6.21
CA ASP A 122 12.88 34.35 -5.89
C ASP A 122 13.20 33.31 -4.81
N ILE A 123 14.39 32.69 -4.88
CA ILE A 123 14.83 31.67 -3.92
C ILE A 123 15.21 32.31 -2.59
N LYS A 124 15.97 33.42 -2.62
CA LYS A 124 16.36 34.15 -1.39
C LYS A 124 15.16 34.72 -0.64
N ASN A 125 14.10 35.09 -1.34
CA ASN A 125 12.89 35.59 -0.70
C ASN A 125 12.11 34.50 0.08
N ILE A 126 12.29 33.22 -0.27
CA ILE A 126 11.68 32.09 0.45
C ILE A 126 12.49 31.74 1.71
N ASN A 127 13.81 31.92 1.67
CA ASN A 127 14.70 31.54 2.77
C ASN A 127 15.33 32.77 3.42
N SER A 128 14.91 33.11 4.65
CA SER A 128 15.40 34.28 5.40
C SER A 128 16.84 34.16 5.91
N GLN A 129 17.60 33.14 5.49
CA GLN A 129 19.00 33.01 5.83
C GLN A 129 19.87 33.96 5.00
N GLU A 130 20.63 34.81 5.70
CA GLU A 130 21.65 35.66 5.08
C GLU A 130 22.87 34.81 4.67
N ASN A 131 23.46 35.12 3.51
CA ASN A 131 24.71 34.52 2.99
C ASN A 131 24.66 33.06 2.52
N LEU A 132 23.62 32.67 1.79
CA LEU A 132 23.59 31.37 1.08
C LEU A 132 24.32 31.42 -0.27
N ASN A 133 25.17 30.43 -0.52
CA ASN A 133 25.70 30.14 -1.85
C ASN A 133 24.72 29.22 -2.59
N LEU A 134 24.09 29.73 -3.64
CA LEU A 134 23.09 28.99 -4.40
C LEU A 134 23.72 28.38 -5.65
N PHE A 135 23.42 27.11 -5.91
CA PHE A 135 23.87 26.38 -7.09
C PHE A 135 22.66 25.75 -7.79
N ALA A 136 22.62 25.87 -9.11
CA ALA A 136 21.67 25.18 -9.98
C ALA A 136 22.32 23.92 -10.54
N LEU A 137 21.72 22.78 -10.23
CA LEU A 137 22.10 21.45 -10.72
C LEU A 137 21.08 21.00 -11.77
N ASN A 138 21.51 20.91 -13.02
CA ASN A 138 20.67 20.52 -14.14
C ASN A 138 21.17 19.22 -14.76
N GLY A 139 20.27 18.29 -14.99
CA GLY A 139 20.56 17.00 -15.60
C GLY A 139 19.30 16.35 -16.18
N PRO A 140 19.46 15.21 -16.85
CA PRO A 140 18.36 14.43 -17.40
C PRO A 140 17.47 13.83 -16.30
N ALA A 141 16.23 13.48 -16.63
CA ALA A 141 15.29 12.85 -15.69
C ALA A 141 15.79 11.52 -15.10
N SER A 142 16.75 10.85 -15.75
CA SER A 142 17.39 9.63 -15.26
C SER A 142 18.53 9.87 -14.27
N MET A 143 18.85 11.13 -13.95
CA MET A 143 19.90 11.48 -13.02
C MET A 143 19.53 11.08 -11.59
N THR A 144 20.48 10.48 -10.86
CA THR A 144 20.36 10.17 -9.43
C THR A 144 21.23 11.11 -8.61
N ILE A 145 20.74 11.53 -7.45
CA ILE A 145 21.45 12.38 -6.50
C ILE A 145 21.54 11.63 -5.18
N ASN A 146 22.76 11.35 -4.73
CA ASN A 146 23.04 10.70 -3.45
C ASN A 146 23.84 11.66 -2.57
N LEU A 147 23.65 11.56 -1.26
CA LEU A 147 24.37 12.33 -0.26
C LEU A 147 25.21 11.36 0.57
N GLU A 148 26.52 11.47 0.45
CA GLU A 148 27.51 10.64 1.11
C GLU A 148 28.20 11.46 2.20
N ILE A 149 28.49 10.82 3.33
CA ILE A 149 29.19 11.43 4.46
C ILE A 149 30.52 10.69 4.55
N GLU A 150 31.62 11.39 4.25
CA GLU A 150 32.94 10.76 4.13
C GLU A 150 33.64 10.63 5.48
N ASP A 151 33.73 11.71 6.28
CA ASP A 151 34.10 11.79 7.72
C ASP A 151 34.25 13.29 8.10
N ASP A 152 34.25 13.65 9.40
CA ASP A 152 34.47 15.03 9.90
C ASP A 152 33.59 16.14 9.27
N ASP A 153 32.26 16.04 9.40
CA ASP A 153 31.29 17.04 8.94
C ASP A 153 31.39 17.40 7.44
N GLN A 154 32.07 16.57 6.63
CA GLN A 154 32.11 16.72 5.18
C GLN A 154 30.96 15.95 4.53
N TYR A 155 30.15 16.70 3.76
CA TYR A 155 29.04 16.18 2.99
C TYR A 155 29.40 16.22 1.50
N VAL A 156 29.30 15.08 0.83
CA VAL A 156 29.55 14.93 -0.61
C VAL A 156 28.24 14.63 -1.32
N ILE A 157 27.88 15.44 -2.31
CA ILE A 157 26.71 15.19 -3.15
C ILE A 157 27.18 14.50 -4.43
N VAL A 158 26.85 13.22 -4.57
CA VAL A 158 27.21 12.41 -5.73
C VAL A 158 26.07 12.38 -6.74
N CYS A 159 26.36 12.84 -7.95
CA CYS A 159 25.40 12.95 -9.04
C CYS A 159 25.76 12.01 -10.18
N ASN A 160 24.94 11.00 -10.43
CA ASN A 160 25.17 10.03 -11.50
C ASN A 160 24.10 10.14 -12.58
N SER A 161 24.50 10.05 -13.84
CA SER A 161 23.58 9.95 -14.97
C SER A 161 24.05 8.90 -15.96
N THR A 162 23.13 8.04 -16.38
CA THR A 162 23.37 7.00 -17.38
C THR A 162 23.12 7.46 -18.82
N ASN A 163 22.46 8.62 -19.00
CA ASN A 163 22.14 9.17 -20.30
C ASN A 163 21.93 10.68 -20.23
N GLY A 164 22.91 11.46 -20.71
CA GLY A 164 22.86 12.92 -20.75
C GLY A 164 23.95 13.58 -19.91
N LYS A 165 24.12 14.89 -20.06
CA LYS A 165 25.11 15.68 -19.31
C LYS A 165 24.49 16.19 -18.02
N VAL A 166 25.26 16.15 -16.94
CA VAL A 166 24.96 16.85 -15.69
C VAL A 166 25.76 18.14 -15.66
N SER A 167 25.15 19.23 -15.23
CA SER A 167 25.77 20.56 -15.13
C SER A 167 25.47 21.18 -13.78
N LEU A 168 26.50 21.73 -13.15
CA LEU A 168 26.40 22.50 -11.92
C LEU A 168 26.82 23.94 -12.24
N SER A 169 26.02 24.92 -11.84
CA SER A 169 26.35 26.34 -12.04
C SER A 169 25.96 27.16 -10.82
N SER A 170 26.81 28.13 -10.45
CA SER A 170 26.44 29.10 -9.42
C SER A 170 25.25 29.94 -9.90
N LEU A 171 24.29 30.17 -9.00
CA LEU A 171 23.08 30.91 -9.28
C LEU A 171 23.31 32.39 -8.98
N SER A 172 23.94 33.09 -9.93
CA SER A 172 24.14 34.55 -9.90
C SER A 172 23.17 35.30 -10.83
N SER A 173 22.29 34.57 -11.53
CA SER A 173 21.32 35.09 -12.50
C SER A 173 20.17 34.09 -12.70
N ALA A 174 19.14 34.47 -13.47
CA ALA A 174 17.98 33.63 -13.74
C ALA A 174 18.36 32.29 -14.38
N LYS A 175 17.71 31.19 -13.94
CA LYS A 175 17.91 29.84 -14.48
C LYS A 175 16.59 29.20 -14.88
N LYS A 176 16.60 28.61 -16.07
CA LYS A 176 15.47 27.92 -16.67
C LYS A 176 15.41 26.46 -16.23
N PHE A 177 14.19 25.95 -16.06
CA PHE A 177 13.89 24.54 -15.84
C PHE A 177 13.95 23.72 -17.12
#